data_AF-A0A556QPZ3-F1
#
_entry.id   AF-A0A556QPZ3-F1
#
_cell.length_a   1.000
_cell.length_b   1.000
_cell.length_c   1.000
_cell.angle_alpha   90.00
_cell.angle_beta   90.00
_cell.angle_gamma   90.00
#
_symmetry.space_group_name_H-M   'P 1'
#
loop_
_entity.id
_entity.type
_entity.pdbx_description
1 polymer ?
#
loop_
_entity_poly.entity_id
_entity_poly.type
_entity_poly.pdbx_seq_one_letter_code
_entity_poly.pdbx_strand_id
1 'polypeptide(L)'
;MLTLAAACAQAATFTWDGGGGDSNWETANNWNPNVAPGHSSSGDNFVFAGTTRLSNDANSGGWDIGSLTFNSTAGAFTLGGGTLTIGSGGVTNNSTSTQTINNQITLAANQTWTAASGAITSTGYFNANSKDLTLAGSKTITVTGQVNNVATLNLTGSGNRTFSSTNQVAATSVNVANTGTNTFNGQMNVGTLNASAGTSTFANVQASSGINVSGSANASFTGPVSGGTSGISISSSGNINFSGSINSGSLTLNGTGTTTLSGSGSKSTGAVVVNSGTLVLNQTGGGDAINNSLTVNSGGTVIFAGDNQVPEWQTVTLNTGSTLYLGDTTQTFASLVITGDSVIDFGSSGSQLNVTYGGISIASGITITIVNWDASAGDVFAGSNPGAPVVNVQYADSSGHVYASGTWSGGYVTPGAPVPEPATYGLIMLGAGIGFVVLRRRQREKQ
;
A
#
# COMPACT_ATOMS: atom_id res chain seq x y z
N MET A 1 60.17 20.52 20.53
CA MET A 1 58.86 20.29 19.89
C MET A 1 57.80 20.40 20.96
N LEU A 2 57.00 21.47 20.93
CA LEU A 2 55.85 21.63 21.83
C LEU A 2 54.64 21.02 21.10
N THR A 3 54.19 19.86 21.53
CA THR A 3 52.97 19.22 21.02
C THR A 3 51.76 19.98 21.55
N LEU A 4 51.13 20.77 20.69
CA LEU A 4 49.84 21.40 20.96
C LEU A 4 48.77 20.30 20.91
N ALA A 5 48.32 19.82 22.07
CA ALA A 5 47.16 18.95 22.15
C ALA A 5 45.94 19.78 21.72
N ALA A 6 45.29 19.41 20.61
CA ALA A 6 44.01 19.96 20.25
C ALA A 6 42.99 19.55 21.33
N ALA A 7 42.60 20.48 22.19
CA ALA A 7 41.46 20.28 23.06
C ALA A 7 40.22 20.12 22.16
N CYS A 8 39.58 18.96 22.20
CA CYS A 8 38.25 18.82 21.62
C CYS A 8 37.32 19.79 22.35
N ALA A 9 36.82 20.82 21.66
CA ALA A 9 35.79 21.68 22.21
C ALA A 9 34.53 20.83 22.49
N GLN A 10 34.12 20.76 23.76
CA GLN A 10 32.90 20.07 24.16
C GLN A 10 31.70 20.99 23.90
N ALA A 11 30.63 20.43 23.33
CA ALA A 11 29.34 21.10 23.17
C ALA A 11 28.87 21.73 24.49
N ALA A 12 28.64 23.04 24.53
CA ALA A 12 28.04 23.67 25.69
C ALA A 12 26.54 23.32 25.75
N THR A 13 25.94 23.43 26.94
CA THR A 13 24.49 23.25 27.12
C THR A 13 23.92 24.54 27.69
N PHE A 14 22.94 25.10 27.00
CA PHE A 14 22.20 26.27 27.43
C PHE A 14 20.77 25.87 27.75
N THR A 15 20.36 26.08 29.00
CA THR A 15 19.02 25.74 29.45
C THR A 15 18.18 27.00 29.56
N TRP A 16 17.11 27.10 28.77
CA TRP A 16 16.12 28.16 28.91
C TRP A 16 15.40 28.03 30.24
N ASP A 17 15.54 29.05 31.08
CA ASP A 17 14.82 29.20 32.35
C ASP A 17 13.86 30.40 32.34
N GLY A 18 13.99 31.30 31.36
CA GLY A 18 13.14 32.47 31.18
C GLY A 18 13.33 33.55 32.26
N GLY A 19 14.49 33.61 32.93
CA GLY A 19 14.77 34.57 34.01
C GLY A 19 14.94 36.03 33.57
N GLY A 20 14.99 36.33 32.28
CA GLY A 20 15.14 37.66 31.72
C GLY A 20 13.84 38.49 31.62
N GLY A 21 13.98 39.72 31.11
CA GLY A 21 12.89 40.70 30.96
C GLY A 21 12.01 40.51 29.72
N ASP A 22 12.49 39.76 28.73
CA ASP A 22 11.83 39.47 27.45
C ASP A 22 11.99 37.99 27.07
N SER A 23 11.46 37.56 25.92
CA SER A 23 11.52 36.17 25.46
C SER A 23 12.58 35.93 24.37
N ASN A 24 13.59 36.78 24.29
CA ASN A 24 14.62 36.74 23.25
C ASN A 24 15.74 35.74 23.60
N TRP A 25 16.26 35.02 22.61
CA TRP A 25 17.41 34.12 22.77
C TRP A 25 18.71 34.87 23.08
N GLU A 26 18.84 36.12 22.65
CA GLU A 26 20.03 36.94 22.93
C GLU A 26 20.07 37.47 24.38
N THR A 27 18.97 37.38 25.13
CA THR A 27 18.92 37.85 26.52
C THR A 27 19.55 36.83 27.45
N ALA A 28 20.76 37.12 27.91
CA ALA A 28 21.59 36.21 28.71
C ALA A 28 20.86 35.62 29.94
N ASN A 29 20.07 36.44 30.66
CA ASN A 29 19.34 36.01 31.86
C ASN A 29 18.18 35.04 31.56
N ASN A 30 17.82 34.77 30.30
CA ASN A 30 16.84 33.74 29.95
C ASN A 30 17.44 32.33 29.88
N TRP A 31 18.77 32.23 29.93
CA TRP A 31 19.51 30.98 29.81
C TRP A 31 20.29 30.77 31.08
N ASN A 32 20.26 29.57 31.66
CA ASN A 32 21.30 29.11 32.57
C ASN A 32 22.53 28.70 31.73
N PRO A 33 23.72 29.31 31.96
CA PRO A 33 24.23 29.90 33.21
C PRO A 33 24.24 31.44 33.32
N ASN A 34 23.21 32.13 32.86
CA ASN A 34 23.10 33.59 32.67
C ASN A 34 24.05 34.14 31.60
N VAL A 35 24.22 33.39 30.51
CA VAL A 35 25.00 33.76 29.34
C VAL A 35 24.19 33.39 28.10
N ALA A 36 24.06 34.34 27.16
CA ALA A 36 23.37 34.09 25.90
C ALA A 36 24.18 33.10 25.04
N PRO A 37 23.55 32.10 24.41
CA PRO A 37 24.21 31.22 23.47
C PRO A 37 24.78 31.99 22.27
N GLY A 38 25.87 31.49 21.69
CA GLY A 38 26.39 32.01 20.43
C GLY A 38 25.52 31.60 19.23
N HIS A 39 25.50 32.43 18.18
CA HIS A 39 24.69 32.18 16.98
C HIS A 39 25.26 31.12 16.02
N SER A 40 26.58 30.85 16.07
CA SER A 40 27.28 29.97 15.11
C SER A 40 27.92 28.76 15.79
N SER A 41 27.27 28.24 16.82
CA SER A 41 27.78 27.14 17.63
C SER A 41 27.06 25.83 17.30
N SER A 42 27.34 25.28 16.12
CA SER A 42 26.73 24.02 15.62
C SER A 42 26.90 22.77 16.53
N GLY A 43 27.68 22.87 17.61
CA GLY A 43 27.80 21.85 18.65
C GLY A 43 26.90 22.07 19.88
N ASP A 44 26.43 23.29 20.15
CA ASP A 44 25.79 23.63 21.43
C ASP A 44 24.36 23.10 21.56
N ASN A 45 24.00 22.60 22.73
CA ASN A 45 22.70 21.99 23.00
C ASN A 45 21.77 22.99 23.67
N PHE A 46 20.58 23.16 23.10
CA PHE A 46 19.56 24.06 23.61
C PHE A 46 18.49 23.24 24.33
N VAL A 47 18.31 23.49 25.63
CA VAL A 47 17.36 22.77 26.48
C VAL A 47 16.27 23.72 26.94
N PHE A 48 15.03 23.44 26.58
CA PHE A 48 13.87 24.19 27.06
C PHE A 48 13.27 23.47 28.27
N ALA A 49 13.20 24.16 29.40
CA ALA A 49 12.68 23.64 30.66
C ALA A 49 11.76 24.65 31.35
N GLY A 50 11.03 24.20 32.36
CA GLY A 50 10.13 25.06 33.14
C GLY A 50 8.95 25.61 32.34
N THR A 51 8.25 26.58 32.91
CA THR A 51 6.94 27.05 32.42
C THR A 51 6.89 28.56 32.13
N THR A 52 8.04 29.22 32.14
CA THR A 52 8.15 30.68 32.01
C THR A 52 8.52 31.06 30.58
N ARG A 53 7.90 32.12 30.05
CA ARG A 53 8.18 32.66 28.70
C ARG A 53 8.09 31.63 27.58
N LEU A 54 6.93 30.96 27.54
CA LEU A 54 6.66 29.89 26.59
C LEU A 54 6.58 30.33 25.12
N SER A 55 6.23 31.59 24.85
CA SER A 55 6.36 32.19 23.53
C SER A 55 7.75 32.77 23.38
N ASN A 56 8.61 32.07 22.67
CA ASN A 56 10.04 32.26 22.68
C ASN A 56 10.53 32.66 21.28
N ASP A 57 11.46 33.60 21.22
CA ASP A 57 11.88 34.26 19.98
C ASP A 57 13.39 34.13 19.76
N ALA A 58 13.77 33.38 18.74
CA ALA A 58 15.12 33.29 18.22
C ALA A 58 15.41 34.56 17.38
N ASN A 59 15.50 35.71 18.06
CA ASN A 59 15.34 37.07 17.55
C ASN A 59 16.45 37.59 16.60
N SER A 60 17.26 36.72 15.99
CA SER A 60 18.35 37.05 15.07
C SER A 60 18.23 36.31 13.73
N GLY A 61 19.03 36.66 12.73
CA GLY A 61 18.90 36.18 11.34
C GLY A 61 19.14 34.68 11.11
N GLY A 62 19.61 33.94 12.11
CA GLY A 62 19.79 32.49 12.07
C GLY A 62 20.61 31.96 13.25
N TRP A 63 20.38 30.69 13.62
CA TRP A 63 21.05 30.02 14.74
C TRP A 63 21.55 28.64 14.33
N ASP A 64 22.86 28.43 14.44
CA ASP A 64 23.47 27.11 14.32
C ASP A 64 23.54 26.47 15.71
N ILE A 65 22.85 25.34 15.87
CA ILE A 65 22.74 24.62 17.15
C ILE A 65 23.07 23.14 16.95
N GLY A 66 23.56 22.48 17.99
CA GLY A 66 23.78 21.02 18.00
C GLY A 66 22.50 20.22 18.17
N SER A 67 21.61 20.66 19.06
CA SER A 67 20.31 20.01 19.31
C SER A 67 19.29 20.94 19.98
N LEU A 68 18.03 20.53 19.90
CA LEU A 68 16.91 21.13 20.63
C LEU A 68 16.23 20.06 21.49
N THR A 69 16.19 20.26 22.80
CA THR A 69 15.54 19.33 23.74
C THR A 69 14.52 20.05 24.60
N PHE A 70 13.27 19.60 24.59
CA PHE A 70 12.28 20.00 25.58
C PHE A 70 12.32 19.00 26.74
N ASN A 71 12.71 19.48 27.92
CA ASN A 71 12.82 18.68 29.13
C ASN A 71 11.44 18.17 29.57
N SER A 72 11.38 17.08 30.35
CA SER A 72 10.13 16.58 30.93
C SER A 72 9.35 17.61 31.76
N THR A 73 10.03 18.64 32.28
CA THR A 73 9.42 19.75 33.03
C THR A 73 8.98 20.93 32.16
N ALA A 74 9.19 20.89 30.84
CA ALA A 74 8.86 21.98 29.94
C ALA A 74 7.34 22.19 29.82
N GLY A 75 6.88 23.44 29.90
CA GLY A 75 5.55 23.85 29.46
C GLY A 75 5.39 23.75 27.94
N ALA A 76 4.27 24.23 27.40
CA ALA A 76 4.01 24.23 25.96
C ALA A 76 4.74 25.40 25.28
N PHE A 77 6.00 25.21 24.91
CA PHE A 77 6.77 26.23 24.19
C PHE A 77 6.31 26.37 22.75
N THR A 78 6.33 27.62 22.29
CA THR A 78 6.19 28.01 20.88
C THR A 78 7.45 28.80 20.51
N LEU A 79 8.33 28.16 19.73
CA LEU A 79 9.54 28.78 19.22
C LEU A 79 9.23 29.51 17.91
N GLY A 80 9.67 30.75 17.78
CA GLY A 80 9.62 31.55 16.56
C GLY A 80 10.94 32.28 16.31
N GLY A 81 10.95 33.19 15.33
CA GLY A 81 12.13 33.97 14.97
C GLY A 81 12.89 33.39 13.77
N GLY A 82 14.22 33.56 13.79
CA GLY A 82 15.13 33.20 12.70
C GLY A 82 15.21 31.71 12.37
N THR A 83 15.94 31.40 11.30
CA THR A 83 16.19 30.01 10.85
C THR A 83 17.02 29.25 11.87
N LEU A 84 16.64 27.99 12.16
CA LEU A 84 17.44 27.07 12.96
C LEU A 84 18.19 26.11 12.03
N THR A 85 19.51 26.18 12.04
CA THR A 85 20.39 25.19 11.44
C THR A 85 20.77 24.19 12.51
N ILE A 86 20.21 22.99 12.46
CA ILE A 86 20.37 22.00 13.52
C ILE A 86 21.50 21.01 13.15
N GLY A 87 22.31 20.61 14.12
CA GLY A 87 23.38 19.62 14.03
C GLY A 87 22.87 18.19 14.18
N SER A 88 23.76 17.24 14.45
CA SER A 88 23.41 15.81 14.52
C SER A 88 22.56 15.41 15.73
N GLY A 89 22.40 16.29 16.72
CA GLY A 89 21.61 15.98 17.92
C GLY A 89 20.10 16.07 17.72
N GLY A 90 19.64 16.75 16.66
CA GLY A 90 18.22 16.77 16.27
C GLY A 90 17.30 17.42 17.29
N VAL A 91 16.05 16.96 17.35
CA VAL A 91 15.00 17.52 18.22
C VAL A 91 14.38 16.43 19.09
N THR A 92 14.22 16.67 20.38
CA THR A 92 13.53 15.71 21.27
C THR A 92 12.52 16.42 22.18
N ASN A 93 11.29 15.91 22.23
CA ASN A 93 10.29 16.34 23.19
C ASN A 93 10.06 15.27 24.28
N ASN A 94 10.64 15.49 25.46
CA ASN A 94 10.44 14.66 26.65
C ASN A 94 9.30 15.15 27.55
N SER A 95 8.76 16.35 27.29
CA SER A 95 7.56 16.88 27.98
C SER A 95 6.31 16.19 27.46
N THR A 96 5.29 16.08 28.31
CA THR A 96 3.94 15.67 27.89
C THR A 96 3.22 16.79 27.13
N SER A 97 3.66 18.04 27.26
CA SER A 97 3.13 19.19 26.52
C SER A 97 3.53 19.12 25.04
N THR A 98 2.62 19.55 24.17
CA THR A 98 2.92 19.77 22.75
C THR A 98 3.88 20.95 22.61
N GLN A 99 4.93 20.76 21.81
CA GLN A 99 5.92 21.79 21.51
C GLN A 99 5.75 22.24 20.07
N THR A 100 5.79 23.55 19.84
CA THR A 100 5.60 24.16 18.53
C THR A 100 6.88 24.84 18.08
N ILE A 101 7.35 24.52 16.87
CA ILE A 101 8.53 25.10 16.23
C ILE A 101 8.08 25.79 14.95
N ASN A 102 8.01 27.12 14.97
CA ASN A 102 7.59 27.93 13.82
C ASN A 102 8.77 28.40 12.95
N ASN A 103 9.99 28.24 13.46
CA ASN A 103 11.21 28.60 12.76
C ASN A 103 11.35 27.83 11.44
N GLN A 104 11.99 28.46 10.45
CA GLN A 104 12.53 27.72 9.31
C GLN A 104 13.64 26.79 9.79
N ILE A 105 13.76 25.61 9.19
CA ILE A 105 14.71 24.57 9.59
C ILE A 105 15.67 24.28 8.44
N THR A 106 16.97 24.25 8.76
CA THR A 106 18.02 23.69 7.90
C THR A 106 18.73 22.56 8.62
N LEU A 107 18.99 21.44 7.95
CA LEU A 107 19.76 20.34 8.54
C LEU A 107 21.25 20.49 8.18
N ALA A 108 22.12 20.57 9.19
CA ALA A 108 23.58 20.54 9.02
C ALA A 108 24.14 19.10 9.00
N ALA A 109 23.39 18.15 9.55
CA ALA A 109 23.74 16.73 9.60
C ALA A 109 22.48 15.87 9.47
N ASN A 110 22.67 14.55 9.30
CA ASN A 110 21.57 13.60 9.43
C ASN A 110 20.99 13.70 10.85
N GLN A 111 19.66 13.70 10.97
CA GLN A 111 18.98 13.98 12.24
C GLN A 111 17.85 13.02 12.54
N THR A 112 17.56 12.92 13.85
CA THR A 112 16.34 12.33 14.37
C THR A 112 15.55 13.36 15.17
N TRP A 113 14.26 13.48 14.89
CA TRP A 113 13.29 14.23 15.66
C TRP A 113 12.39 13.26 16.41
N THR A 114 12.41 13.30 17.74
CA THR A 114 11.74 12.31 18.60
C THR A 114 10.65 12.96 19.43
N ALA A 115 9.39 12.64 19.11
CA ALA A 115 8.25 12.96 19.95
C ALA A 115 8.07 11.85 21.01
N ALA A 116 8.88 11.92 22.08
CA ALA A 116 9.00 10.85 23.06
C ALA A 116 7.77 10.77 23.96
N SER A 117 7.43 11.90 24.63
CA SER A 117 6.36 11.98 25.63
C SER A 117 5.18 12.85 25.22
N GLY A 118 5.43 13.87 24.39
CA GLY A 118 4.45 14.83 23.88
C GLY A 118 4.63 15.07 22.39
N ALA A 119 3.64 15.70 21.76
CA ALA A 119 3.66 15.95 20.32
C ALA A 119 4.69 17.03 19.94
N ILE A 120 5.15 17.00 18.69
CA ILE A 120 5.91 18.07 18.06
C ILE A 120 5.10 18.61 16.88
N THR A 121 4.89 19.92 16.83
CA THR A 121 4.31 20.60 15.67
C THR A 121 5.37 21.50 15.08
N SER A 122 5.70 21.33 13.81
CA SER A 122 6.61 22.20 13.07
C SER A 122 5.89 22.86 11.92
N THR A 123 5.92 24.19 11.86
CA THR A 123 5.18 24.95 10.85
C THR A 123 6.07 25.63 9.81
N GLY A 124 7.35 25.84 10.14
CA GLY A 124 8.32 26.41 9.23
C GLY A 124 8.72 25.48 8.09
N TYR A 125 9.32 26.08 7.06
CA TYR A 125 9.91 25.38 5.92
C TYR A 125 11.13 24.54 6.34
N PHE A 126 11.28 23.33 5.79
CA PHE A 126 12.44 22.46 6.02
C PHE A 126 13.30 22.36 4.75
N ASN A 127 14.56 22.78 4.86
CA ASN A 127 15.62 22.43 3.93
C ASN A 127 16.49 21.32 4.54
N ALA A 128 16.31 20.09 4.08
CA ALA A 128 17.12 18.98 4.57
C ALA A 128 18.54 18.97 3.99
N ASN A 129 18.88 19.82 3.02
CA ASN A 129 20.25 19.96 2.49
C ASN A 129 20.91 18.62 2.12
N SER A 130 20.13 17.74 1.48
CA SER A 130 20.49 16.37 1.10
C SER A 130 20.95 15.51 2.29
N LYS A 131 20.42 15.78 3.49
CA LYS A 131 20.59 14.95 4.69
C LYS A 131 19.38 14.06 4.90
N ASP A 132 19.58 13.06 5.74
CA ASP A 132 18.51 12.20 6.21
C ASP A 132 17.76 12.87 7.37
N LEU A 133 16.43 12.78 7.34
CA LEU A 133 15.54 13.21 8.42
C LEU A 133 14.75 12.01 8.91
N THR A 134 14.90 11.68 10.19
CA THR A 134 14.12 10.63 10.86
C THR A 134 13.09 11.25 11.80
N LEU A 135 11.82 10.92 11.63
CA LEU A 135 10.73 11.32 12.53
C LEU A 135 10.30 10.11 13.38
N ALA A 136 10.65 10.12 14.66
CA ALA A 136 10.56 9.00 15.59
C ALA A 136 9.69 9.31 16.82
N GLY A 137 9.49 8.28 17.65
CA GLY A 137 8.77 8.40 18.93
C GLY A 137 7.32 7.94 18.88
N SER A 138 6.71 7.90 20.06
CA SER A 138 5.37 7.34 20.29
C SER A 138 4.24 8.35 20.12
N LYS A 139 4.58 9.64 20.04
CA LYS A 139 3.61 10.73 19.90
C LYS A 139 3.60 11.31 18.50
N THR A 140 2.58 12.11 18.23
CA THR A 140 2.36 12.73 16.93
C THR A 140 3.46 13.72 16.61
N ILE A 141 3.93 13.69 15.36
CA ILE A 141 4.71 14.76 14.75
C ILE A 141 3.88 15.33 13.61
N THR A 142 3.59 16.62 13.67
CA THR A 142 2.86 17.35 12.64
C THR A 142 3.80 18.33 11.96
N VAL A 143 3.94 18.24 10.64
CA VAL A 143 4.74 19.15 9.82
C VAL A 143 3.81 19.85 8.83
N THR A 144 3.55 21.13 9.05
CA THR A 144 2.67 21.92 8.17
C THR A 144 3.43 22.73 7.14
N GLY A 145 4.74 22.91 7.33
CA GLY A 145 5.63 23.50 6.34
C GLY A 145 6.06 22.48 5.28
N GLN A 146 6.55 22.96 4.14
CA GLN A 146 7.11 22.10 3.09
C GLN A 146 8.44 21.49 3.54
N VAL A 147 8.65 20.21 3.21
CA VAL A 147 9.88 19.46 3.48
C VAL A 147 10.61 19.16 2.17
N ASN A 148 11.75 19.80 1.95
CA ASN A 148 12.48 19.74 0.68
C ASN A 148 13.93 19.27 0.83
N ASN A 149 14.50 18.85 -0.30
CA ASN A 149 15.89 18.46 -0.45
C ASN A 149 16.31 17.36 0.54
N VAL A 150 15.42 16.42 0.86
CA VAL A 150 15.74 15.31 1.77
C VAL A 150 16.45 14.21 0.98
N ALA A 151 17.56 13.68 1.51
CA ALA A 151 18.10 12.45 0.95
C ALA A 151 17.14 11.29 1.27
N THR A 152 16.97 10.99 2.55
CA THR A 152 16.00 10.00 3.03
C THR A 152 15.12 10.57 4.13
N LEU A 153 13.80 10.51 3.93
CA LEU A 153 12.83 10.74 5.00
C LEU A 153 12.44 9.39 5.63
N ASN A 154 12.81 9.17 6.88
CA ASN A 154 12.48 7.95 7.63
C ASN A 154 11.37 8.24 8.65
N LEU A 155 10.26 7.51 8.59
CA LEU A 155 9.21 7.56 9.60
C LEU A 155 9.27 6.29 10.43
N THR A 156 9.51 6.43 11.74
CA THR A 156 9.69 5.30 12.66
C THR A 156 8.94 5.51 13.97
N GLY A 157 8.86 4.48 14.82
CA GLY A 157 8.13 4.50 16.09
C GLY A 157 6.65 4.15 15.93
N SER A 158 5.83 4.49 16.93
CA SER A 158 4.39 4.17 16.94
C SER A 158 3.49 5.40 16.83
N GLY A 159 4.05 6.60 16.91
CA GLY A 159 3.29 7.85 16.81
C GLY A 159 2.84 8.15 15.38
N ASN A 160 1.82 9.00 15.27
CA ASN A 160 1.31 9.47 13.99
C ASN A 160 2.26 10.48 13.34
N ARG A 161 2.29 10.53 12.01
CA ARG A 161 3.03 11.54 11.23
C ARG A 161 2.05 12.23 10.31
N THR A 162 1.89 13.54 10.49
CA THR A 162 0.97 14.33 9.67
C THR A 162 1.77 15.36 8.91
N PHE A 163 1.65 15.34 7.59
CA PHE A 163 2.15 16.38 6.72
C PHE A 163 0.95 17.05 6.08
N SER A 164 0.86 18.40 6.13
CA SER A 164 -0.34 19.12 5.70
C SER A 164 -0.19 20.26 4.69
N SER A 165 1.01 20.62 4.22
CA SER A 165 1.16 21.61 3.13
C SER A 165 0.73 21.03 1.78
N THR A 166 0.38 21.90 0.81
CA THR A 166 -0.01 21.49 -0.55
C THR A 166 1.15 20.85 -1.33
N ASN A 167 2.35 21.44 -1.28
CA ASN A 167 3.58 20.86 -1.79
C ASN A 167 4.42 20.44 -0.59
N GLN A 168 4.56 19.13 -0.39
CA GLN A 168 4.74 18.63 0.96
C GLN A 168 6.07 17.98 1.21
N VAL A 169 6.46 17.04 0.36
CA VAL A 169 7.71 16.30 0.52
C VAL A 169 8.42 16.22 -0.82
N ALA A 170 9.66 16.68 -0.85
CA ALA A 170 10.61 16.40 -1.93
C ALA A 170 11.82 15.65 -1.35
N ALA A 171 11.96 14.37 -1.70
CA ALA A 171 13.00 13.49 -1.15
C ALA A 171 13.54 12.51 -2.20
N THR A 172 14.81 12.10 -2.09
CA THR A 172 15.30 10.99 -2.93
C THR A 172 14.61 9.67 -2.54
N SER A 173 14.37 9.46 -1.24
CA SER A 173 13.61 8.29 -0.76
C SER A 173 12.77 8.62 0.46
N VAL A 174 11.61 7.99 0.57
CA VAL A 174 10.77 8.01 1.77
C VAL A 174 10.58 6.58 2.26
N ASN A 175 10.91 6.33 3.52
CA ASN A 175 10.74 5.04 4.17
C ASN A 175 9.73 5.18 5.31
N VAL A 176 8.62 4.48 5.21
CA VAL A 176 7.54 4.46 6.20
C VAL A 176 7.56 3.12 6.92
N ALA A 177 8.14 3.12 8.12
CA ALA A 177 8.28 1.92 8.96
C ALA A 177 7.64 2.09 10.35
N ASN A 178 7.04 3.24 10.64
CA ASN A 178 6.28 3.45 11.87
C ASN A 178 4.98 2.64 11.84
N THR A 179 4.53 2.22 13.02
CA THR A 179 3.28 1.45 13.16
C THR A 179 2.04 2.33 13.35
N GLY A 180 2.24 3.65 13.46
CA GLY A 180 1.16 4.63 13.60
C GLY A 180 0.49 4.98 12.26
N THR A 181 -0.35 6.01 12.29
CA THR A 181 -0.98 6.55 11.08
C THR A 181 -0.09 7.63 10.45
N ASN A 182 0.08 7.57 9.13
CA ASN A 182 0.75 8.59 8.35
C ASN A 182 -0.23 9.26 7.39
N THR A 183 -0.23 10.59 7.37
CA THR A 183 -1.11 11.35 6.49
C THR A 183 -0.28 12.33 5.71
N PHE A 184 -0.31 12.20 4.38
CA PHE A 184 0.30 13.12 3.43
C PHE A 184 -0.79 13.81 2.62
N ASN A 185 -1.24 14.98 3.08
CA ASN A 185 -2.37 15.68 2.45
C ASN A 185 -2.01 16.43 1.16
N GLY A 186 -0.73 16.53 0.81
CA GLY A 186 -0.24 17.27 -0.35
C GLY A 186 0.44 16.38 -1.40
N GLN A 187 1.15 17.03 -2.32
CA GLN A 187 2.00 16.38 -3.29
C GLN A 187 3.31 15.91 -2.66
N MET A 188 3.63 14.63 -2.91
CA MET A 188 4.91 14.00 -2.61
C MET A 188 5.68 13.76 -3.90
N ASN A 189 6.85 14.38 -4.05
CA ASN A 189 7.77 14.19 -5.18
C ASN A 189 8.99 13.40 -4.70
N VAL A 190 9.07 12.13 -5.06
CA VAL A 190 10.10 11.23 -4.51
C VAL A 190 10.82 10.45 -5.59
N GLY A 191 12.03 9.99 -5.29
CA GLY A 191 12.66 8.92 -6.08
C GLY A 191 11.90 7.62 -5.85
N THR A 192 11.99 7.12 -4.62
CA THR A 192 11.31 5.88 -4.20
C THR A 192 10.46 6.10 -2.96
N LEU A 193 9.27 5.52 -2.94
CA LEU A 193 8.43 5.40 -1.75
C LEU A 193 8.43 3.96 -1.26
N ASN A 194 8.86 3.72 -0.02
CA ASN A 194 8.80 2.42 0.64
C ASN A 194 7.87 2.52 1.86
N ALA A 195 6.84 1.68 1.94
CA ALA A 195 5.99 1.56 3.11
C ALA A 195 5.95 0.11 3.59
N SER A 196 6.36 -0.16 4.84
CA SER A 196 6.50 -1.52 5.37
C SER A 196 5.65 -1.81 6.61
N ALA A 197 5.09 -0.78 7.24
CA ALA A 197 4.23 -0.90 8.41
C ALA A 197 3.23 0.26 8.52
N GLY A 198 2.35 0.19 9.51
CA GLY A 198 1.39 1.24 9.84
C GLY A 198 0.29 1.41 8.79
N THR A 199 -0.40 2.54 8.86
CA THR A 199 -1.47 2.91 7.92
C THR A 199 -1.15 4.26 7.33
N SER A 200 -1.03 4.34 6.01
CA SER A 200 -0.66 5.58 5.32
C SER A 200 -1.74 6.05 4.36
N THR A 201 -2.05 7.34 4.39
CA THR A 201 -2.90 8.00 3.38
C THR A 201 -2.06 8.98 2.60
N PHE A 202 -2.08 8.87 1.27
CA PHE A 202 -1.36 9.73 0.35
C PHE A 202 -2.33 10.44 -0.58
N ALA A 203 -2.33 11.77 -0.56
CA ALA A 203 -3.14 12.56 -1.47
C ALA A 203 -2.62 12.49 -2.90
N ASN A 204 -1.34 12.82 -3.13
CA ASN A 204 -0.73 12.68 -4.46
C ASN A 204 0.71 12.18 -4.32
N VAL A 205 1.10 11.24 -5.17
CA VAL A 205 2.47 10.69 -5.18
C VAL A 205 3.03 10.70 -6.58
N GLN A 206 4.20 11.31 -6.75
CA GLN A 206 5.01 11.21 -7.94
C GLN A 206 6.35 10.56 -7.56
N ALA A 207 6.42 9.23 -7.67
CA ALA A 207 7.65 8.47 -7.50
C ALA A 207 8.32 8.28 -8.86
N SER A 208 9.53 8.81 -9.04
CA SER A 208 10.24 8.72 -10.33
C SER A 208 10.87 7.34 -10.56
N SER A 209 11.22 6.62 -9.50
CA SER A 209 11.86 5.31 -9.56
C SER A 209 10.88 4.18 -9.31
N GLY A 210 10.09 4.23 -8.23
CA GLY A 210 9.20 3.14 -7.85
C GLY A 210 8.43 3.36 -6.54
N ILE A 211 7.39 2.56 -6.34
CA ILE A 211 6.65 2.47 -5.08
C ILE A 211 6.66 1.02 -4.60
N ASN A 212 7.10 0.79 -3.36
CA ASN A 212 7.11 -0.52 -2.71
C ASN A 212 6.24 -0.47 -1.45
N VAL A 213 5.21 -1.31 -1.38
CA VAL A 213 4.42 -1.50 -0.17
C VAL A 213 4.54 -2.94 0.30
N SER A 214 5.02 -3.15 1.51
CA SER A 214 5.50 -4.44 2.02
C SER A 214 5.12 -4.66 3.49
N GLY A 215 5.51 -5.80 4.04
CA GLY A 215 5.28 -6.12 5.46
C GLY A 215 3.80 -6.15 5.78
N SER A 216 3.39 -5.41 6.82
CA SER A 216 1.99 -5.30 7.25
C SER A 216 1.37 -3.93 6.94
N ALA A 217 1.95 -3.17 6.01
CA ALA A 217 1.51 -1.82 5.70
C ALA A 217 0.10 -1.80 5.09
N ASN A 218 -0.73 -0.87 5.56
CA ASN A 218 -1.94 -0.44 4.87
C ASN A 218 -1.66 0.89 4.16
N ALA A 219 -2.15 1.06 2.93
CA ALA A 219 -1.98 2.31 2.19
C ALA A 219 -3.25 2.69 1.43
N SER A 220 -3.62 3.96 1.48
CA SER A 220 -4.69 4.54 0.67
C SER A 220 -4.13 5.68 -0.16
N PHE A 221 -4.13 5.52 -1.47
CA PHE A 221 -3.74 6.54 -2.43
C PHE A 221 -5.01 7.19 -2.99
N THR A 222 -5.31 8.39 -2.48
CA THR A 222 -6.62 9.00 -2.70
C THR A 222 -6.70 9.85 -3.96
N GLY A 223 -5.58 10.43 -4.41
CA GLY A 223 -5.43 11.13 -5.68
C GLY A 223 -4.37 10.50 -6.59
N PRO A 224 -3.93 11.20 -7.65
CA PRO A 224 -2.98 10.68 -8.63
C PRO A 224 -1.70 10.07 -8.05
N VAL A 225 -1.32 8.92 -8.62
CA VAL A 225 -0.09 8.19 -8.31
C VAL A 225 0.73 7.95 -9.56
N SER A 226 2.02 8.25 -9.51
CA SER A 226 3.01 7.74 -10.46
C SER A 226 4.02 6.83 -9.79
N GLY A 227 4.21 5.64 -10.37
CA GLY A 227 5.14 4.60 -9.89
C GLY A 227 6.46 4.53 -10.66
N GLY A 228 6.76 5.50 -11.51
CA GLY A 228 7.99 5.50 -12.31
C GLY A 228 8.13 4.28 -13.24
N THR A 229 9.34 4.06 -13.74
CA THR A 229 9.63 2.95 -14.66
C THR A 229 9.79 1.60 -13.98
N SER A 230 10.22 1.55 -12.71
CA SER A 230 10.30 0.28 -11.95
C SER A 230 8.91 -0.20 -11.51
N GLY A 231 7.93 0.68 -11.51
CA GLY A 231 6.53 0.39 -11.26
C GLY A 231 6.15 0.37 -9.77
N ILE A 232 4.99 -0.24 -9.51
CA ILE A 232 4.43 -0.38 -8.16
C ILE A 232 4.50 -1.86 -7.77
N SER A 233 5.20 -2.17 -6.68
CA SER A 233 5.31 -3.50 -6.11
C SER A 233 4.62 -3.57 -4.74
N ILE A 234 3.65 -4.46 -4.60
CA ILE A 234 2.85 -4.66 -3.39
C ILE A 234 3.14 -6.06 -2.84
N SER A 235 4.05 -6.16 -1.87
CA SER A 235 4.34 -7.37 -1.10
C SER A 235 3.72 -7.37 0.31
N SER A 236 2.79 -6.43 0.59
CA SER A 236 2.14 -6.28 1.89
C SER A 236 1.06 -7.33 2.16
N SER A 237 0.91 -7.73 3.42
CA SER A 237 -0.25 -8.47 3.92
C SER A 237 -1.44 -7.57 4.28
N GLY A 238 -1.25 -6.24 4.29
CA GLY A 238 -2.28 -5.25 4.58
C GLY A 238 -3.14 -4.87 3.37
N ASN A 239 -4.09 -3.97 3.61
CA ASN A 239 -5.01 -3.49 2.57
C ASN A 239 -4.44 -2.26 1.86
N ILE A 240 -4.40 -2.32 0.52
CA ILE A 240 -3.93 -1.24 -0.34
C ILE A 240 -5.10 -0.76 -1.20
N ASN A 241 -5.39 0.54 -1.19
CA ASN A 241 -6.46 1.11 -2.00
C ASN A 241 -5.91 2.23 -2.89
N PHE A 242 -6.28 2.20 -4.17
CA PHE A 242 -6.04 3.28 -5.12
C PHE A 242 -7.39 3.80 -5.61
N SER A 243 -7.77 5.01 -5.19
CA SER A 243 -8.99 5.67 -5.69
C SER A 243 -8.72 6.77 -6.73
N GLY A 244 -7.49 7.29 -6.76
CA GLY A 244 -7.03 8.24 -7.78
C GLY A 244 -6.55 7.59 -9.07
N SER A 245 -6.08 8.37 -10.04
CA SER A 245 -5.45 7.83 -11.26
C SER A 245 -4.10 7.16 -10.95
N ILE A 246 -3.70 6.20 -11.78
CA ILE A 246 -2.39 5.54 -11.70
C ILE A 246 -1.67 5.75 -13.04
N ASN A 247 -0.38 6.10 -12.98
CA ASN A 247 0.55 6.10 -14.09
C ASN A 247 1.84 5.37 -13.69
N SER A 248 1.98 4.11 -14.09
CA SER A 248 3.09 3.26 -13.64
C SER A 248 3.61 2.34 -14.73
N GLY A 249 4.92 2.08 -14.76
CA GLY A 249 5.53 1.10 -15.68
C GLY A 249 5.04 -0.34 -15.47
N SER A 250 4.57 -0.69 -14.28
CA SER A 250 3.94 -1.97 -13.96
C SER A 250 3.14 -1.89 -12.64
N LEU A 251 2.31 -2.90 -12.39
CA LEU A 251 1.74 -3.16 -11.07
C LEU A 251 1.93 -4.64 -10.74
N THR A 252 2.66 -4.95 -9.67
CA THR A 252 2.95 -6.34 -9.26
C THR A 252 2.53 -6.57 -7.82
N LEU A 253 1.66 -7.54 -7.61
CA LEU A 253 1.19 -7.95 -6.28
C LEU A 253 1.86 -9.27 -5.90
N ASN A 254 2.65 -9.24 -4.83
CA ASN A 254 3.37 -10.37 -4.25
C ASN A 254 2.91 -10.70 -2.83
N GLY A 255 2.12 -9.82 -2.22
CA GLY A 255 1.67 -9.95 -0.83
C GLY A 255 0.41 -10.78 -0.71
N THR A 256 0.04 -11.15 0.51
CA THR A 256 -1.20 -11.90 0.78
C THR A 256 -2.40 -10.99 1.03
N GLY A 257 -2.19 -9.67 1.07
CA GLY A 257 -3.23 -8.69 1.33
C GLY A 257 -4.16 -8.46 0.14
N THR A 258 -5.09 -7.52 0.31
CA THR A 258 -6.01 -7.08 -0.74
C THR A 258 -5.55 -5.74 -1.30
N THR A 259 -5.44 -5.64 -2.62
CA THR A 259 -5.26 -4.38 -3.34
C THR A 259 -6.53 -4.06 -4.12
N THR A 260 -7.11 -2.89 -3.90
CA THR A 260 -8.30 -2.42 -4.60
C THR A 260 -7.96 -1.27 -5.53
N LEU A 261 -8.30 -1.40 -6.80
CA LEU A 261 -8.30 -0.30 -7.77
C LEU A 261 -9.74 0.20 -7.90
N SER A 262 -9.99 1.46 -7.55
CA SER A 262 -11.32 2.05 -7.53
C SER A 262 -11.35 3.50 -8.00
N GLY A 263 -12.54 4.10 -7.99
CA GLY A 263 -12.77 5.49 -8.41
C GLY A 263 -12.88 5.63 -9.93
N SER A 264 -12.92 6.86 -10.43
CA SER A 264 -13.13 7.17 -11.85
C SER A 264 -11.87 7.64 -12.58
N GLY A 265 -10.77 7.88 -11.87
CA GLY A 265 -9.52 8.32 -12.49
C GLY A 265 -8.89 7.23 -13.36
N SER A 266 -8.44 7.56 -14.57
CA SER A 266 -7.82 6.60 -15.49
C SER A 266 -6.63 5.87 -14.84
N LYS A 267 -6.54 4.55 -15.06
CA LYS A 267 -5.53 3.67 -14.47
C LYS A 267 -4.59 3.16 -15.56
N SER A 268 -3.67 4.02 -15.99
CA SER A 268 -2.63 3.62 -16.96
C SER A 268 -1.51 2.90 -16.22
N THR A 269 -1.43 1.61 -16.42
CA THR A 269 -0.33 0.78 -15.94
C THR A 269 0.32 0.09 -17.13
N GLY A 270 1.60 -0.27 -17.03
CA GLY A 270 2.10 -1.41 -17.80
C GLY A 270 1.49 -2.72 -17.32
N ALA A 271 2.15 -3.83 -17.63
CA ALA A 271 1.66 -5.16 -17.28
C ALA A 271 1.28 -5.27 -15.79
N VAL A 272 0.13 -5.87 -15.53
CA VAL A 272 -0.38 -6.12 -14.18
C VAL A 272 -0.19 -7.60 -13.86
N VAL A 273 0.51 -7.89 -12.75
CA VAL A 273 0.85 -9.25 -12.35
C VAL A 273 0.40 -9.49 -10.92
N VAL A 274 -0.42 -10.52 -10.71
CA VAL A 274 -0.89 -10.95 -9.39
C VAL A 274 -0.24 -12.28 -9.05
N ASN A 275 0.84 -12.23 -8.27
CA ASN A 275 1.57 -13.38 -7.77
C ASN A 275 0.97 -13.99 -6.51
N SER A 276 0.26 -13.20 -5.71
CA SER A 276 -0.37 -13.63 -4.46
C SER A 276 -1.43 -12.62 -4.04
N GLY A 277 -2.31 -13.03 -3.13
CA GLY A 277 -3.32 -12.16 -2.52
C GLY A 277 -4.46 -11.85 -3.48
N THR A 278 -5.17 -10.75 -3.21
CA THR A 278 -6.38 -10.39 -3.95
C THR A 278 -6.22 -9.04 -4.62
N LEU A 279 -6.46 -8.98 -5.94
CA LEU A 279 -6.68 -7.74 -6.68
C LEU A 279 -8.18 -7.54 -6.88
N VAL A 280 -8.73 -6.44 -6.39
CA VAL A 280 -10.13 -6.04 -6.64
C VAL A 280 -10.13 -4.92 -7.67
N LEU A 281 -10.80 -5.15 -8.80
CA LEU A 281 -11.01 -4.17 -9.86
C LEU A 281 -12.43 -3.60 -9.73
N ASN A 282 -12.53 -2.35 -9.29
CA ASN A 282 -13.78 -1.65 -8.99
C ASN A 282 -13.76 -0.20 -9.52
N GLN A 283 -13.27 -0.02 -10.74
CA GLN A 283 -13.29 1.26 -11.42
C GLN A 283 -14.73 1.63 -11.76
N THR A 284 -15.11 2.86 -11.42
CA THR A 284 -16.44 3.40 -11.66
C THR A 284 -16.41 4.43 -12.80
N GLY A 285 -17.54 4.64 -13.48
CA GLY A 285 -17.65 5.65 -14.55
C GLY A 285 -17.35 5.14 -15.96
N GLY A 286 -17.38 3.82 -16.20
CA GLY A 286 -17.44 3.23 -17.54
C GLY A 286 -16.10 3.11 -18.29
N GLY A 287 -14.98 3.05 -17.57
CA GLY A 287 -13.66 2.77 -18.16
C GLY A 287 -12.96 1.62 -17.43
N ASP A 288 -11.91 1.08 -18.07
CA ASP A 288 -11.15 -0.05 -17.55
C ASP A 288 -10.37 0.31 -16.26
N ALA A 289 -10.27 -0.63 -15.32
CA ALA A 289 -9.50 -0.47 -14.09
C ALA A 289 -7.99 -0.63 -14.29
N ILE A 290 -7.58 -1.26 -15.38
CA ILE A 290 -6.18 -1.36 -15.83
C ILE A 290 -6.15 -1.14 -17.35
N ASN A 291 -5.00 -0.82 -17.93
CA ASN A 291 -4.91 -0.49 -19.36
C ASN A 291 -3.91 -1.40 -20.13
N ASN A 292 -3.56 -2.54 -19.55
CA ASN A 292 -2.57 -3.48 -20.08
C ASN A 292 -3.01 -4.94 -19.85
N SER A 293 -2.17 -5.87 -20.28
CA SER A 293 -2.27 -7.28 -19.96
C SER A 293 -2.34 -7.53 -18.45
N LEU A 294 -3.12 -8.55 -18.10
CA LEU A 294 -3.28 -9.07 -16.73
C LEU A 294 -2.72 -10.49 -16.69
N THR A 295 -1.82 -10.77 -15.75
CA THR A 295 -1.34 -12.12 -15.46
C THR A 295 -1.65 -12.48 -14.02
N VAL A 296 -2.26 -13.64 -13.79
CA VAL A 296 -2.58 -14.17 -12.47
C VAL A 296 -1.81 -15.47 -12.28
N ASN A 297 -1.01 -15.53 -11.22
CA ASN A 297 -0.17 -16.67 -10.88
C ASN A 297 -0.70 -17.41 -9.64
N SER A 298 0.05 -18.43 -9.22
CA SER A 298 -0.30 -19.31 -8.10
C SER A 298 -0.55 -18.54 -6.80
N GLY A 299 -1.77 -18.63 -6.26
CA GLY A 299 -2.17 -17.94 -5.04
C GLY A 299 -2.67 -16.50 -5.25
N GLY A 300 -2.75 -16.04 -6.50
CA GLY A 300 -3.38 -14.80 -6.90
C GLY A 300 -4.87 -14.98 -7.20
N THR A 301 -5.68 -14.07 -6.67
CA THR A 301 -7.12 -13.94 -6.97
C THR A 301 -7.38 -12.57 -7.57
N VAL A 302 -8.16 -12.50 -8.65
CA VAL A 302 -8.71 -11.25 -9.17
C VAL A 302 -10.21 -11.25 -9.00
N ILE A 303 -10.75 -10.20 -8.40
CA ILE A 303 -12.18 -9.94 -8.23
C ILE A 303 -12.57 -8.80 -9.15
N PHE A 304 -13.52 -9.06 -10.04
CA PHE A 304 -14.20 -8.03 -10.83
C PHE A 304 -15.43 -7.55 -10.06
N ALA A 305 -15.41 -6.28 -9.64
CA ALA A 305 -16.51 -5.64 -8.92
C ALA A 305 -17.27 -4.61 -9.79
N GLY A 306 -16.91 -4.50 -11.06
CA GLY A 306 -17.63 -3.76 -12.09
C GLY A 306 -17.43 -4.42 -13.45
N ASP A 307 -18.25 -4.05 -14.44
CA ASP A 307 -18.13 -4.59 -15.80
C ASP A 307 -16.87 -4.07 -16.51
N ASN A 308 -16.34 -4.88 -17.43
CA ASN A 308 -15.26 -4.53 -18.35
C ASN A 308 -14.09 -3.77 -17.68
N GLN A 309 -13.44 -4.41 -16.71
CA GLN A 309 -12.37 -3.77 -15.94
C GLN A 309 -10.98 -3.92 -16.58
N VAL A 310 -10.89 -4.74 -17.65
CA VAL A 310 -9.71 -4.92 -18.49
C VAL A 310 -10.13 -4.63 -19.92
N PRO A 311 -9.32 -3.90 -20.72
CA PRO A 311 -9.73 -3.50 -22.06
C PRO A 311 -9.95 -4.70 -22.98
N GLU A 312 -10.94 -4.60 -23.87
CA GLU A 312 -11.32 -5.65 -24.81
C GLU A 312 -10.26 -5.99 -25.87
N TRP A 313 -9.17 -5.20 -25.95
CA TRP A 313 -7.99 -5.47 -26.78
C TRP A 313 -6.80 -6.07 -26.00
N GLN A 314 -6.96 -6.36 -24.70
CA GLN A 314 -5.90 -6.91 -23.86
C GLN A 314 -6.05 -8.41 -23.60
N THR A 315 -4.92 -9.03 -23.25
CA THR A 315 -4.84 -10.45 -22.88
C THR A 315 -4.91 -10.61 -21.36
N VAL A 316 -5.72 -11.56 -20.92
CA VAL A 316 -5.71 -12.08 -19.54
C VAL A 316 -5.04 -13.45 -19.55
N THR A 317 -4.04 -13.64 -18.69
CA THR A 317 -3.28 -14.88 -18.55
C THR A 317 -3.50 -15.49 -17.16
N LEU A 318 -3.91 -16.75 -17.11
CA LEU A 318 -4.12 -17.55 -15.91
C LEU A 318 -3.08 -18.67 -15.86
N ASN A 319 -2.23 -18.64 -14.85
CA ASN A 319 -1.23 -19.68 -14.59
C ASN A 319 -1.71 -20.59 -13.44
N THR A 320 -0.97 -21.67 -13.18
CA THR A 320 -1.36 -22.68 -12.17
C THR A 320 -1.68 -22.07 -10.81
N GLY A 321 -2.85 -22.40 -10.26
CA GLY A 321 -3.34 -21.96 -8.95
C GLY A 321 -3.92 -20.55 -8.93
N SER A 322 -4.31 -20.01 -10.09
CA SER A 322 -4.97 -18.70 -10.20
C SER A 322 -6.48 -18.78 -10.09
N THR A 323 -7.10 -17.70 -9.58
CA THR A 323 -8.55 -17.56 -9.50
C THR A 323 -9.02 -16.25 -10.12
N LEU A 324 -10.01 -16.32 -11.01
CA LEU A 324 -10.83 -15.18 -11.41
C LEU A 324 -12.21 -15.31 -10.77
N TYR A 325 -12.64 -14.26 -10.07
CA TYR A 325 -14.00 -14.13 -9.55
C TYR A 325 -14.69 -12.99 -10.30
N LEU A 326 -15.69 -13.34 -11.12
CA LEU A 326 -16.39 -12.40 -12.00
C LEU A 326 -17.41 -11.53 -11.24
N GLY A 327 -17.81 -11.91 -10.03
CA GLY A 327 -18.54 -11.01 -9.12
C GLY A 327 -19.86 -10.46 -9.63
N ASP A 328 -20.61 -11.24 -10.40
CA ASP A 328 -21.89 -10.84 -11.04
C ASP A 328 -21.73 -9.72 -12.05
N THR A 329 -20.59 -9.73 -12.78
CA THR A 329 -20.26 -8.74 -13.81
C THR A 329 -20.08 -9.37 -15.18
N THR A 330 -20.15 -8.54 -16.21
CA THR A 330 -19.77 -8.89 -17.59
C THR A 330 -18.35 -8.41 -17.86
N GLN A 331 -17.49 -9.34 -18.28
CA GLN A 331 -16.13 -9.05 -18.72
C GLN A 331 -15.95 -9.38 -20.19
N THR A 332 -15.21 -8.53 -20.92
CA THR A 332 -14.86 -8.74 -22.32
C THR A 332 -13.36 -8.55 -22.51
N PHE A 333 -12.65 -9.59 -22.96
CA PHE A 333 -11.21 -9.57 -23.21
C PHE A 333 -10.90 -9.88 -24.68
N ALA A 334 -9.71 -9.50 -25.15
CA ALA A 334 -9.26 -9.92 -26.49
C ALA A 334 -8.92 -11.40 -26.49
N SER A 335 -8.09 -11.79 -25.52
CA SER A 335 -7.55 -13.15 -25.39
C SER A 335 -7.62 -13.61 -23.96
N LEU A 336 -7.88 -14.90 -23.78
CA LEU A 336 -7.72 -15.60 -22.51
C LEU A 336 -6.70 -16.73 -22.70
N VAL A 337 -5.57 -16.62 -22.01
CA VAL A 337 -4.49 -17.61 -22.05
C VAL A 337 -4.47 -18.35 -20.73
N ILE A 338 -4.62 -19.67 -20.74
CA ILE A 338 -4.63 -20.48 -19.53
C ILE A 338 -3.50 -21.50 -19.66
N THR A 339 -2.47 -21.36 -18.83
CA THR A 339 -1.24 -22.17 -18.91
C THR A 339 -1.15 -23.23 -17.81
N GLY A 340 -2.06 -23.21 -16.83
CA GLY A 340 -2.08 -24.11 -15.68
C GLY A 340 -3.44 -24.19 -15.01
N ASP A 341 -3.58 -25.12 -14.07
CA ASP A 341 -4.86 -25.34 -13.36
C ASP A 341 -5.40 -24.05 -12.76
N SER A 342 -6.65 -23.69 -13.05
CA SER A 342 -7.21 -22.37 -12.71
C SER A 342 -8.69 -22.47 -12.34
N VAL A 343 -9.15 -21.51 -11.55
CA VAL A 343 -10.57 -21.37 -11.16
C VAL A 343 -11.16 -20.12 -11.80
N ILE A 344 -12.35 -20.25 -12.40
CA ILE A 344 -13.17 -19.13 -12.86
C ILE A 344 -14.52 -19.24 -12.17
N ASP A 345 -14.81 -18.33 -11.25
CA ASP A 345 -16.02 -18.31 -10.46
C ASP A 345 -16.96 -17.19 -10.96
N PHE A 346 -18.18 -17.58 -11.32
CA PHE A 346 -19.21 -16.74 -11.92
C PHE A 346 -20.07 -15.99 -10.90
N GLY A 347 -19.79 -16.10 -9.60
CA GLY A 347 -20.54 -15.37 -8.59
C GLY A 347 -21.87 -16.03 -8.23
N SER A 348 -22.94 -15.25 -8.09
CA SER A 348 -24.22 -15.71 -7.56
C SER A 348 -25.43 -15.40 -8.44
N SER A 349 -25.29 -14.51 -9.44
CA SER A 349 -26.42 -13.95 -10.18
C SER A 349 -26.12 -13.65 -11.65
N GLY A 350 -25.22 -14.43 -12.27
CA GLY A 350 -25.14 -14.50 -13.73
C GLY A 350 -24.07 -13.63 -14.38
N SER A 351 -22.81 -13.86 -14.01
CA SER A 351 -21.68 -13.25 -14.71
C SER A 351 -21.60 -13.68 -16.18
N GLN A 352 -20.99 -12.85 -17.02
CA GLN A 352 -20.64 -13.20 -18.41
C GLN A 352 -19.14 -13.02 -18.64
N LEU A 353 -18.53 -13.95 -19.38
CA LEU A 353 -17.14 -13.86 -19.79
C LEU A 353 -17.04 -14.00 -21.31
N ASN A 354 -16.80 -12.86 -21.96
CA ASN A 354 -16.66 -12.77 -23.40
C ASN A 354 -15.17 -12.72 -23.78
N VAL A 355 -14.77 -13.59 -24.70
CA VAL A 355 -13.45 -13.54 -25.34
C VAL A 355 -13.69 -13.28 -26.82
N THR A 356 -12.97 -12.33 -27.40
CA THR A 356 -13.27 -11.83 -28.75
C THR A 356 -12.16 -12.19 -29.74
N TYR A 357 -11.37 -11.22 -30.15
CA TYR A 357 -10.56 -11.27 -31.36
C TYR A 357 -9.32 -12.15 -31.27
N GLY A 358 -8.69 -12.24 -30.10
CA GLY A 358 -7.48 -13.04 -29.90
C GLY A 358 -7.75 -14.47 -29.43
N GLY A 359 -8.99 -14.77 -29.03
CA GLY A 359 -9.46 -16.11 -28.75
C GLY A 359 -8.90 -16.70 -27.45
N ILE A 360 -9.11 -18.01 -27.29
CA ILE A 360 -8.76 -18.73 -26.07
C ILE A 360 -7.63 -19.70 -26.39
N SER A 361 -6.54 -19.62 -25.62
CA SER A 361 -5.41 -20.54 -25.70
C SER A 361 -5.29 -21.29 -24.38
N ILE A 362 -5.33 -22.61 -24.43
CA ILE A 362 -5.30 -23.46 -23.23
C ILE A 362 -4.16 -24.47 -23.38
N ALA A 363 -3.28 -24.53 -22.37
CA ALA A 363 -2.22 -25.52 -22.33
C ALA A 363 -2.78 -26.95 -22.18
N SER A 364 -2.12 -27.94 -22.78
CA SER A 364 -2.52 -29.34 -22.66
C SER A 364 -2.28 -29.87 -21.24
N GLY A 365 -3.20 -30.69 -20.73
CA GLY A 365 -3.01 -31.41 -19.48
C GLY A 365 -3.43 -30.65 -18.22
N ILE A 366 -4.17 -29.54 -18.38
CA ILE A 366 -4.63 -28.71 -17.27
C ILE A 366 -6.13 -28.92 -17.00
N THR A 367 -6.54 -28.54 -15.79
CA THR A 367 -7.94 -28.47 -15.36
C THR A 367 -8.39 -27.02 -15.20
N ILE A 368 -9.53 -26.68 -15.80
CA ILE A 368 -10.22 -25.40 -15.56
C ILE A 368 -11.47 -25.71 -14.76
N THR A 369 -11.57 -25.15 -13.55
CA THR A 369 -12.76 -25.30 -12.72
C THR A 369 -13.63 -24.06 -12.84
N ILE A 370 -14.80 -24.22 -13.43
CA ILE A 370 -15.84 -23.20 -13.51
C ILE A 370 -16.77 -23.39 -12.31
N VAL A 371 -16.93 -22.36 -11.51
CA VAL A 371 -17.76 -22.39 -10.30
C VAL A 371 -18.95 -21.45 -10.46
N ASN A 372 -20.10 -21.85 -9.91
CA ASN A 372 -21.33 -21.04 -9.85
C ASN A 372 -21.83 -20.53 -11.22
N TRP A 373 -21.65 -21.33 -12.26
CA TRP A 373 -22.21 -21.02 -13.56
C TRP A 373 -23.75 -21.08 -13.55
N ASP A 374 -24.39 -20.11 -14.21
CA ASP A 374 -25.84 -20.05 -14.41
C ASP A 374 -26.18 -20.02 -15.90
N ALA A 375 -26.91 -21.04 -16.35
CA ALA A 375 -27.38 -21.18 -17.74
C ALA A 375 -28.27 -20.02 -18.21
N SER A 376 -28.93 -19.31 -17.28
CA SER A 376 -29.88 -18.25 -17.63
C SER A 376 -29.21 -16.93 -18.01
N ALA A 377 -27.94 -16.74 -17.62
CA ALA A 377 -27.24 -15.47 -17.73
C ALA A 377 -26.32 -15.35 -18.94
N GLY A 378 -26.03 -16.45 -19.63
CA GLY A 378 -25.16 -16.50 -20.81
C GLY A 378 -24.02 -17.50 -20.67
N ASP A 379 -23.43 -17.86 -21.80
CA ASP A 379 -22.39 -18.89 -21.89
C ASP A 379 -20.99 -18.37 -21.52
N VAL A 380 -20.12 -19.32 -21.16
CA VAL A 380 -18.84 -19.09 -20.47
C VAL A 380 -17.73 -18.55 -21.38
N PHE A 381 -17.82 -18.75 -22.70
CA PHE A 381 -16.75 -18.42 -23.65
C PHE A 381 -17.31 -18.25 -25.05
N ALA A 382 -16.87 -17.26 -25.82
CA ALA A 382 -17.04 -17.24 -27.28
C ALA A 382 -15.65 -17.46 -27.92
N GLY A 383 -15.43 -18.60 -28.59
CA GLY A 383 -14.12 -18.92 -29.16
C GLY A 383 -14.06 -20.22 -29.95
N SER A 384 -12.98 -20.40 -30.72
CA SER A 384 -12.73 -21.65 -31.45
C SER A 384 -12.32 -22.76 -30.47
N ASN A 385 -12.87 -23.97 -30.61
CA ASN A 385 -12.42 -25.13 -29.84
C ASN A 385 -10.91 -25.34 -30.04
N PRO A 386 -10.08 -25.40 -28.97
CA PRO A 386 -8.63 -25.53 -29.08
C PRO A 386 -8.16 -26.87 -29.67
N GLY A 387 -9.06 -27.84 -29.89
CA GLY A 387 -8.75 -29.16 -30.44
C GLY A 387 -8.45 -30.20 -29.36
N ALA A 388 -8.55 -31.49 -29.72
CA ALA A 388 -8.42 -32.61 -28.79
C ALA A 388 -7.03 -33.27 -28.80
N PRO A 389 -6.63 -33.91 -27.68
CA PRO A 389 -7.14 -33.76 -26.31
C PRO A 389 -6.23 -32.76 -25.56
N VAL A 390 -6.61 -32.06 -24.50
CA VAL A 390 -6.48 -32.49 -23.09
C VAL A 390 -6.83 -31.27 -22.21
N VAL A 391 -7.99 -30.64 -22.40
CA VAL A 391 -8.48 -29.63 -21.45
C VAL A 391 -9.61 -30.26 -20.65
N ASN A 392 -9.41 -30.41 -19.35
CA ASN A 392 -10.45 -30.87 -18.44
C ASN A 392 -11.20 -29.65 -17.90
N VAL A 393 -12.22 -29.19 -18.62
CA VAL A 393 -13.13 -28.18 -18.08
C VAL A 393 -14.12 -28.88 -17.16
N GLN A 394 -14.21 -28.44 -15.92
CA GLN A 394 -15.11 -28.97 -14.90
C GLN A 394 -16.05 -27.88 -14.42
N TYR A 395 -17.31 -28.23 -14.24
CA TYR A 395 -18.31 -27.38 -13.60
C TYR A 395 -18.55 -27.87 -12.19
N ALA A 396 -18.37 -26.98 -11.22
CA ALA A 396 -18.53 -27.24 -9.81
C ALA A 396 -19.52 -26.28 -9.15
N ASP A 397 -20.17 -26.73 -8.09
CA ASP A 397 -20.96 -25.87 -7.22
C ASP A 397 -20.08 -25.11 -6.21
N SER A 398 -20.69 -24.24 -5.41
CA SER A 398 -20.02 -23.45 -4.37
C SER A 398 -19.38 -24.30 -3.26
N SER A 399 -19.74 -25.58 -3.15
CA SER A 399 -19.12 -26.55 -2.23
C SER A 399 -17.92 -27.29 -2.84
N GLY A 400 -17.61 -27.02 -4.12
CA GLY A 400 -16.54 -27.66 -4.87
C GLY A 400 -16.93 -29.02 -5.46
N HIS A 401 -18.21 -29.39 -5.43
CA HIS A 401 -18.67 -30.64 -6.03
C HIS A 401 -18.77 -30.50 -7.55
N VAL A 402 -17.98 -31.29 -8.28
CA VAL A 402 -18.02 -31.34 -9.75
C VAL A 402 -19.23 -32.14 -10.22
N TYR A 403 -20.14 -31.47 -10.92
CA TYR A 403 -21.40 -32.08 -11.40
C TYR A 403 -21.43 -32.32 -12.92
N ALA A 404 -20.52 -31.68 -13.69
CA ALA A 404 -20.44 -31.86 -15.13
C ALA A 404 -19.03 -31.59 -15.68
N SER A 405 -18.70 -32.26 -16.80
CA SER A 405 -17.56 -31.90 -17.65
C SER A 405 -18.01 -30.92 -18.73
N GLY A 406 -17.16 -29.98 -19.12
CA GLY A 406 -17.47 -29.03 -20.19
C GLY A 406 -17.43 -29.65 -21.58
N THR A 407 -18.35 -29.21 -22.43
CA THR A 407 -18.47 -29.59 -23.84
C THR A 407 -18.36 -28.34 -24.72
N TRP A 408 -17.51 -28.39 -25.74
CA TRP A 408 -17.38 -27.33 -26.74
C TRP A 408 -18.43 -27.49 -27.84
N SER A 409 -19.32 -26.51 -28.01
CA SER A 409 -20.35 -26.50 -29.06
C SER A 409 -20.67 -25.08 -29.50
N GLY A 410 -20.78 -24.84 -30.81
CA GLY A 410 -21.21 -23.53 -31.34
C GLY A 410 -20.28 -22.36 -31.03
N GLY A 411 -19.04 -22.62 -30.62
CA GLY A 411 -18.10 -21.60 -30.15
C GLY A 411 -18.16 -21.35 -28.63
N TYR A 412 -18.96 -22.12 -27.90
CA TYR A 412 -19.16 -22.00 -26.46
C TYR A 412 -18.69 -23.23 -25.70
N VAL A 413 -18.41 -23.07 -24.39
CA VAL A 413 -18.28 -24.19 -23.45
C VAL A 413 -19.48 -24.18 -22.52
N THR A 414 -20.19 -25.29 -22.49
CA THR A 414 -21.35 -25.50 -21.63
C THR A 414 -21.21 -26.81 -20.85
N PRO A 415 -21.89 -26.96 -19.70
CA PRO A 415 -21.93 -28.24 -19.02
C PRO A 415 -22.47 -29.34 -19.94
N GLY A 416 -21.74 -30.44 -20.03
CA GLY A 416 -22.21 -31.66 -20.67
C GLY A 416 -23.36 -32.31 -19.88
N ALA A 417 -23.80 -33.48 -20.32
CA ALA A 417 -24.80 -34.24 -19.59
C ALA A 417 -24.38 -34.41 -18.12
N PRO A 418 -25.29 -34.24 -17.14
CA PRO A 418 -24.96 -34.35 -15.73
C PRO A 418 -24.26 -35.67 -15.44
N VAL A 419 -23.16 -35.64 -14.68
CA VAL A 419 -22.55 -36.87 -14.19
C VAL A 419 -23.52 -37.43 -13.14
N PRO A 420 -24.09 -38.63 -13.31
CA PRO A 420 -25.06 -39.14 -12.35
C PRO A 420 -24.38 -39.33 -10.99
N GLU A 421 -25.00 -38.87 -9.92
CA GLU A 421 -24.44 -39.00 -8.58
C GLU A 421 -24.20 -40.48 -8.25
N PRO A 422 -23.16 -40.83 -7.46
CA PRO A 422 -22.91 -42.21 -7.04
C PRO A 422 -24.13 -42.89 -6.40
N ALA A 423 -25.00 -42.11 -5.74
CA ALA A 423 -26.25 -42.59 -5.17
C ALA A 423 -27.27 -43.03 -6.23
N THR A 424 -27.30 -42.40 -7.40
CA THR A 424 -28.13 -42.83 -8.54
C THR A 424 -27.71 -44.21 -9.03
N TYR A 425 -26.40 -44.44 -9.18
CA TYR A 425 -25.87 -45.77 -9.48
C TYR A 425 -26.12 -46.77 -8.34
N GLY A 426 -26.00 -46.33 -7.09
CA GLY A 426 -26.32 -47.13 -5.90
C GLY A 426 -27.77 -47.60 -5.87
N LEU A 427 -28.72 -46.72 -6.18
CA LEU A 427 -30.15 -47.03 -6.25
C LEU A 427 -30.49 -47.96 -7.42
N ILE A 428 -29.86 -47.77 -8.59
CA ILE A 428 -30.02 -48.66 -9.74
C ILE A 428 -29.50 -50.07 -9.40
N MET A 429 -28.32 -50.16 -8.78
CA MET A 429 -27.73 -51.45 -8.39
C MET A 429 -28.53 -52.14 -7.28
N LEU A 430 -29.03 -51.38 -6.30
CA LEU A 430 -29.92 -51.90 -5.26
C LEU A 430 -31.24 -52.41 -5.84
N GLY A 431 -31.85 -51.64 -6.76
CA GLY A 431 -33.05 -52.03 -7.47
C GLY A 431 -32.86 -53.29 -8.33
N ALA A 432 -31.75 -53.39 -9.05
CA ALA A 432 -31.38 -54.58 -9.82
C ALA A 432 -31.14 -55.80 -8.91
N GLY A 433 -30.50 -55.60 -7.76
CA GLY A 433 -30.30 -56.64 -6.75
C GLY A 433 -31.61 -57.17 -6.17
N ILE A 434 -32.54 -56.28 -5.82
CA ILE A 434 -33.89 -56.65 -5.34
C ILE A 434 -34.66 -57.38 -6.44
N GLY A 435 -34.63 -56.88 -7.68
CA GLY A 435 -35.27 -57.53 -8.84
C GLY A 435 -34.75 -58.95 -9.07
N PHE A 436 -33.44 -59.16 -8.96
CA PHE A 436 -32.82 -60.48 -9.10
C PHE A 436 -33.24 -61.45 -7.98
N VAL A 437 -33.34 -60.98 -6.74
CA VAL A 437 -33.79 -61.79 -5.59
C VAL A 437 -35.26 -62.19 -5.74
N VAL A 438 -36.13 -61.28 -6.20
CA VAL A 438 -37.55 -61.54 -6.44
C VAL A 438 -37.75 -62.55 -7.58
N LEU A 439 -37.00 -62.42 -8.69
CA LEU A 439 -37.02 -63.37 -9.79
C LEU A 439 -36.54 -64.76 -9.37
N ARG A 440 -35.47 -64.84 -8.58
CA ARG A 440 -34.94 -66.10 -8.04
C ARG A 440 -35.93 -66.78 -7.08
N ARG A 441 -36.66 -66.02 -6.25
CA ARG A 441 -37.73 -66.56 -5.40
C ARG A 441 -38.89 -67.11 -6.21
N ARG A 442 -39.37 -66.36 -7.22
CA ARG A 442 -40.45 -66.81 -8.12
C ARG A 442 -40.12 -68.06 -8.93
N GLN A 443 -38.85 -68.28 -9.28
CA GLN A 443 -38.43 -69.50 -9.97
C GLN A 443 -38.37 -70.73 -9.05
N ARG A 444 -38.16 -70.54 -7.74
CA ARG A 444 -38.16 -71.63 -6.75
C ARG A 444 -39.55 -72.06 -6.30
N GLU A 445 -40.56 -71.21 -6.44
CA GLU A 445 -41.97 -71.53 -6.15
C GLU A 445 -42.67 -72.25 -7.32
N LYS A 446 -41.99 -72.42 -8.46
CA LYS A 446 -42.51 -73.12 -9.66
C LYS A 446 -41.86 -74.49 -9.91
N GLN A 447 -41.01 -74.96 -9.00
CA GLN A 447 -40.52 -76.34 -8.92
C GLN A 447 -41.15 -77.00 -7.69
#